data_AF-A0A3B9YAX0-F1
#
_entry.id   AF-A0A3B9YAX0-F1
#
_cell.length_a   1.000
_cell.length_b   1.000
_cell.length_c   1.000
_cell.angle_alpha   90.00
_cell.angle_beta   90.00
_cell.angle_gamma   90.00
#
_symmetry.space_group_name_H-M   'P 1'
#
loop_
_entity.id
_entity.type
_entity.pdbx_description
1 polymer ?
#
loop_
_entity_poly.entity_id
_entity_poly.type
_entity_poly.pdbx_seq_one_letter_code
_entity_poly.pdbx_strand_id
1 'polypeptide(L)'
;MMEREILAEKPVSLWRNHDYLLLWLGQGVSSLGTGISQFAFPLLTLAVTHSFAAAGVVGALGQLPFVLFGLLAGALVDRWKRKRVMVVCTIGLALCTVSIAVALISGHLTVVQIYVVAFVMGTFFVF
;
A
#
# COMPACT_ATOMS: atom_id res chain seq x y z
N MET A 1 -26.66 38.49 -24.24
CA MET A 1 -25.28 38.51 -24.79
C MET A 1 -24.25 37.86 -23.84
N MET A 2 -24.67 37.10 -22.81
CA MET A 2 -23.81 36.56 -21.74
C MET A 2 -23.81 35.02 -21.73
N GLU A 3 -23.90 34.39 -22.90
CA GLU A 3 -24.06 32.93 -23.04
C GLU A 3 -22.96 32.25 -23.88
N ARG A 4 -21.91 32.97 -24.30
CA ARG A 4 -20.96 32.45 -25.31
C ARG A 4 -19.59 31.99 -24.82
N GLU A 5 -19.25 32.02 -23.54
CA GLU A 5 -17.86 31.74 -23.12
C GLU A 5 -17.67 30.72 -22.00
N ILE A 6 -18.62 29.80 -21.79
CA ILE A 6 -18.23 28.50 -21.22
C ILE A 6 -17.71 27.67 -22.39
N LEU A 7 -16.53 28.02 -22.89
CA LEU A 7 -15.79 27.16 -23.80
C LEU A 7 -15.49 25.89 -23.01
N ALA A 8 -16.29 24.84 -23.26
CA ALA A 8 -15.96 23.50 -22.86
C ALA A 8 -14.62 23.16 -23.51
N GLU A 9 -13.52 23.40 -22.79
CA GLU A 9 -12.21 22.90 -23.19
C GLU A 9 -12.40 21.42 -23.49
N LYS A 10 -12.08 21.01 -24.72
CA LYS A 10 -12.14 19.60 -25.09
C LYS A 10 -11.29 18.85 -24.06
N PRO A 11 -11.86 17.90 -23.30
CA PRO A 11 -11.10 17.20 -22.29
C PRO A 11 -9.90 16.56 -22.97
N VAL A 12 -8.70 16.89 -22.49
CA VAL A 12 -7.47 16.23 -22.93
C VAL A 12 -7.66 14.73 -22.71
N SER A 13 -7.48 13.95 -23.78
CA SER A 13 -7.53 12.49 -23.70
C SER A 13 -6.65 12.01 -22.54
N LEU A 14 -7.18 11.16 -21.67
CA LEU A 14 -6.46 10.62 -20.51
C LEU A 14 -5.17 9.91 -20.94
N TRP A 15 -5.17 9.30 -22.12
CA TRP A 15 -4.01 8.66 -22.75
C TRP A 15 -2.91 9.63 -23.18
N ARG A 16 -3.21 10.94 -23.25
CA ARG A 16 -2.26 11.99 -23.61
C ARG A 16 -1.77 12.78 -22.39
N ASN A 17 -2.36 12.53 -21.23
CA ASN A 17 -1.96 13.15 -19.97
C ASN A 17 -0.92 12.26 -19.27
N HIS A 18 0.34 12.65 -19.35
CA HIS A 18 1.47 11.93 -18.77
C HIS A 18 1.33 11.73 -17.24
N ASP A 19 0.90 12.76 -16.52
CA ASP A 19 0.74 12.70 -15.06
C ASP A 19 -0.36 11.72 -14.65
N TYR A 20 -1.45 11.68 -15.42
CA TYR A 20 -2.51 10.71 -15.22
C TYR A 20 -2.02 9.28 -15.47
N LEU A 21 -1.35 9.03 -16.59
CA LEU A 21 -0.84 7.69 -16.92
C LEU A 21 0.19 7.21 -15.89
N LEU A 22 1.08 8.09 -15.44
CA LEU A 22 2.06 7.77 -14.40
C LEU A 22 1.38 7.37 -13.08
N LEU A 23 0.36 8.12 -12.67
CA LEU A 23 -0.42 7.80 -11.49
C LEU A 23 -1.19 6.48 -11.68
N TRP A 24 -1.84 6.28 -12.82
CA TRP A 24 -2.68 5.13 -13.08
C TRP A 24 -1.87 3.82 -13.14
N LEU A 25 -0.73 3.84 -13.84
CA LEU A 25 0.18 2.70 -13.87
C LEU A 25 0.83 2.44 -12.51
N GLY A 26 1.28 3.50 -11.82
CA GLY A 26 1.87 3.36 -10.48
C GLY A 26 0.89 2.76 -9.48
N GLN A 27 -0.36 3.24 -9.47
CA GLN A 27 -1.43 2.70 -8.62
C GLN A 27 -1.85 1.30 -9.04
N GLY A 28 -1.89 0.99 -10.34
CA GLY A 28 -2.16 -0.36 -10.84
C GLY A 28 -1.12 -1.36 -10.34
N VAL A 29 0.17 -1.05 -10.51
CA VAL A 29 1.27 -1.90 -10.02
C VAL A 29 1.23 -2.04 -8.50
N SER A 30 1.02 -0.93 -7.78
CA SER A 30 0.93 -0.97 -6.32
C SER A 30 -0.24 -1.84 -5.85
N SER A 31 -1.41 -1.73 -6.48
CA SER A 31 -2.60 -2.52 -6.13
C SER A 31 -2.40 -4.01 -6.36
N LEU A 32 -1.72 -4.38 -7.45
CA LEU A 32 -1.33 -5.76 -7.70
C LEU A 32 -0.36 -6.28 -6.62
N GLY A 33 0.66 -5.50 -6.29
CA GLY A 33 1.60 -5.83 -5.21
C GLY A 33 0.91 -6.01 -3.86
N THR A 34 -0.06 -5.16 -3.53
CA THR A 34 -0.90 -5.27 -2.34
C THR A 34 -1.70 -6.57 -2.33
N GLY A 35 -2.40 -6.87 -3.42
CA GLY A 35 -3.18 -8.10 -3.54
C GLY A 35 -2.31 -9.36 -3.38
N ILE A 36 -1.13 -9.38 -4.00
CA ILE A 36 -0.17 -10.48 -3.82
C ILE A 36 0.27 -10.58 -2.35
N SER A 37 0.64 -9.46 -1.72
CA SER A 37 1.14 -9.43 -0.34
C SER A 37 0.09 -9.93 0.66
N GLN A 38 -1.18 -9.64 0.42
CA GLN A 38 -2.30 -10.06 1.27
C GLN A 38 -2.40 -11.59 1.40
N PHE A 39 -2.02 -12.34 0.35
CA PHE A 39 -1.96 -13.80 0.39
C PHE A 39 -0.55 -14.31 0.72
N ALA A 40 0.49 -13.66 0.19
CA ALA A 40 1.87 -14.11 0.33
C ALA A 40 2.33 -14.13 1.79
N PHE A 41 2.01 -13.11 2.59
CA PHE A 41 2.49 -13.02 3.97
C PHE A 41 1.89 -14.09 4.90
N PRO A 42 0.56 -14.33 4.91
CA PRO A 42 -0.02 -15.45 5.64
C PRO A 42 0.50 -16.81 5.17
N LEU A 43 0.61 -17.03 3.85
CA LEU A 43 1.12 -18.30 3.31
C LEU A 43 2.60 -18.52 3.62
N LEU A 44 3.43 -17.48 3.55
CA LEU A 44 4.84 -17.53 3.95
C LEU A 44 4.97 -17.88 5.44
N THR A 45 4.13 -17.27 6.28
CA THR A 45 4.12 -17.57 7.72
C THR A 45 3.69 -19.01 7.97
N LEU A 46 2.65 -19.49 7.27
CA LEU A 46 2.22 -20.88 7.36
C LEU A 46 3.35 -21.84 6.91
N ALA A 47 4.05 -21.52 5.83
CA ALA A 47 5.16 -22.33 5.33
C ALA A 47 6.35 -22.39 6.30
N VAL A 48 6.65 -21.29 7.01
CA VAL A 48 7.77 -21.23 7.96
C VAL A 48 7.40 -21.80 9.34
N THR A 49 6.17 -21.60 9.80
CA THR A 49 5.75 -21.95 11.18
C THR A 49 4.92 -23.22 11.27
N HIS A 50 4.38 -23.69 10.14
CA HIS A 50 3.37 -24.77 10.07
C HIS A 50 2.13 -24.53 10.95
N SER A 51 1.83 -23.27 11.30
CA SER A 51 0.72 -22.90 12.17
C SER A 51 -0.28 -21.98 11.48
N PHE A 52 -1.52 -22.44 11.35
CA PHE A 52 -2.63 -21.64 10.85
C PHE A 52 -2.96 -20.46 11.77
N ALA A 53 -2.79 -20.64 13.09
CA ALA A 53 -3.00 -19.56 14.05
C ALA A 53 -1.99 -18.42 13.83
N ALA A 54 -0.71 -18.76 13.62
CA ALA A 54 0.32 -17.78 13.33
C ALA A 54 0.06 -17.01 12.03
N ALA A 55 -0.40 -17.69 10.97
CA ALA A 55 -0.81 -17.05 9.72
C ALA A 55 -2.03 -16.13 9.90
N GLY A 56 -3.00 -16.53 10.74
CA GLY A 56 -4.15 -15.69 11.09
C GLY A 56 -3.75 -14.41 11.83
N VAL A 57 -2.78 -14.50 12.74
CA VAL A 57 -2.22 -13.32 13.44
C VAL A 57 -1.61 -12.33 12.46
N VAL A 58 -0.91 -12.78 11.42
CA VAL A 58 -0.38 -11.88 10.36
C VAL A 58 -1.50 -11.13 9.65
N GLY A 59 -2.57 -11.84 9.28
CA GLY A 59 -3.74 -11.22 8.66
C GLY A 59 -4.37 -10.16 9.57
N ALA A 60 -4.53 -10.48 10.87
CA ALA A 60 -5.05 -9.56 11.86
C ALA A 60 -4.16 -8.31 12.03
N LEU A 61 -2.84 -8.50 12.15
CA LEU A 61 -1.87 -7.41 12.27
C LEU A 61 -1.86 -6.50 11.05
N GLY A 62 -2.10 -7.03 9.85
CA GLY A 62 -2.22 -6.21 8.64
C GLY A 62 -3.47 -5.31 8.63
N GLN A 63 -4.56 -5.75 9.25
CA GLN A 63 -5.83 -4.99 9.32
C GLN A 63 -5.94 -4.07 10.54
N LEU A 64 -5.20 -4.38 11.60
CA LEU A 64 -5.23 -3.67 12.87
C LEU A 64 -4.94 -2.16 12.73
N PRO A 65 -3.96 -1.70 11.92
CA PRO A 65 -3.73 -0.28 11.66
C PRO A 65 -4.94 0.46 11.10
N PHE A 66 -5.78 -0.20 10.28
CA PHE A 66 -6.98 0.43 9.72
C PHE A 66 -7.98 0.77 10.83
N VAL A 67 -8.14 -0.13 11.80
CA VAL A 67 -9.01 0.10 12.97
C VAL A 67 -8.44 1.19 13.87
N LEU A 68 -7.12 1.21 14.08
CA LEU A 68 -6.48 2.19 14.96
C LEU A 68 -6.40 3.60 14.37
N PHE A 69 -6.05 3.69 13.08
CA PHE A 69 -5.66 4.94 12.44
C PHE A 69 -6.63 5.42 11.38
N GLY A 70 -7.62 4.63 10.95
CA GLY A 70 -8.49 4.98 9.81
C GLY A 70 -9.16 6.35 9.94
N LEU A 71 -9.68 6.68 11.13
CA LEU A 71 -10.30 7.99 11.38
C LEU A 71 -9.27 9.13 11.42
N LEU A 72 -8.14 8.90 12.07
CA LEU A 72 -7.07 9.90 12.23
C LEU A 72 -6.36 10.18 10.91
N ALA A 73 -6.16 9.13 10.10
CA ALA A 73 -5.48 9.20 8.81
C ALA A 73 -6.25 10.10 7.84
N GLY A 74 -7.57 9.97 7.75
CA GLY A 74 -8.38 10.88 6.92
C GLY A 74 -8.17 12.35 7.28
N ALA A 75 -8.26 12.68 8.58
CA ALA A 75 -8.06 14.05 9.06
C ALA A 75 -6.62 14.58 8.86
N LEU A 76 -5.60 13.72 8.98
CA LEU A 76 -4.19 14.09 8.79
C LEU A 76 -3.83 14.25 7.30
N VAL A 77 -4.26 13.32 6.44
CA VAL A 77 -3.95 13.31 5.01
C VAL A 77 -4.58 14.51 4.31
N ASP A 78 -5.73 14.98 4.78
CA ASP A 78 -6.36 16.19 4.25
C ASP A 78 -5.58 17.47 4.58
N ARG A 79 -4.80 17.48 5.68
CA ARG A 79 -3.95 18.61 6.05
C ARG A 79 -2.56 18.55 5.42
N TRP A 80 -2.12 17.36 5.02
CA TRP A 80 -0.80 17.13 4.45
C TRP A 80 -0.81 17.20 2.93
N LYS A 81 0.39 17.36 2.33
CA LYS A 81 0.55 17.31 0.88
C LYS A 81 0.32 15.86 0.42
N ARG A 82 -0.89 15.54 -0.06
CA ARG A 82 -1.30 14.19 -0.51
C ARG A 82 -0.26 13.47 -1.38
N LYS A 83 0.35 14.18 -2.34
CA LYS A 83 1.42 13.62 -3.19
C LYS A 83 2.63 13.13 -2.41
N ARG A 84 3.03 13.84 -1.34
CA ARG A 84 4.16 13.42 -0.48
C ARG A 84 3.80 12.19 0.34
N VAL A 85 2.60 12.16 0.93
CA VAL A 85 2.13 11.02 1.71
C VAL A 85 2.13 9.77 0.84
N MET A 86 1.50 9.84 -0.33
CA MET A 86 1.47 8.76 -1.32
C MET A 86 2.87 8.23 -1.63
N VAL A 87 3.83 9.11 -1.98
CA VAL A 87 5.20 8.68 -2.32
C VAL A 87 5.90 8.02 -1.13
N VAL A 88 5.79 8.58 0.07
CA VAL A 88 6.41 8.02 1.28
C VAL A 88 5.82 6.65 1.61
N CYS A 89 4.50 6.49 1.58
CA CYS A 89 3.85 5.22 1.83
C CYS A 89 4.21 4.18 0.77
N THR A 90 4.22 4.54 -0.52
CA THR A 90 4.64 3.63 -1.60
C THR A 90 6.10 3.18 -1.45
N ILE A 91 7.02 4.09 -1.12
CA ILE A 91 8.42 3.73 -0.86
C ILE A 91 8.52 2.83 0.39
N GLY A 92 7.79 3.17 1.46
CA GLY A 92 7.75 2.37 2.69
C GLY A 92 7.27 0.94 2.44
N LEU A 93 6.20 0.77 1.67
CA LEU A 93 5.70 -0.53 1.23
C LEU A 93 6.76 -1.31 0.43
N ALA A 94 7.45 -0.66 -0.51
CA ALA A 94 8.51 -1.30 -1.27
C ALA A 94 9.66 -1.77 -0.36
N LEU A 95 10.08 -0.95 0.60
CA LEU A 95 11.13 -1.29 1.56
C LEU A 95 10.71 -2.45 2.47
N CYS A 96 9.46 -2.46 2.95
CA CYS A 96 8.88 -3.57 3.71
C CYS A 96 8.97 -4.88 2.93
N THR A 97 8.51 -4.91 1.69
CA THR A 97 8.56 -6.11 0.84
C THR A 97 10.00 -6.55 0.56
N VAL A 98 10.90 -5.60 0.23
CA VAL A 98 12.32 -5.91 0.01
C VAL A 98 12.98 -6.48 1.26
N SER A 99 12.64 -5.97 2.45
CA SER A 99 13.21 -6.48 3.72
C SER A 99 12.89 -7.96 3.96
N ILE A 100 11.65 -8.38 3.65
CA ILE A 100 11.22 -9.78 3.75
C ILE A 100 11.90 -10.63 2.68
N ALA A 101 11.95 -10.14 1.43
CA ALA A 101 12.59 -10.85 0.34
C ALA A 101 14.09 -11.11 0.63
N VAL A 102 14.81 -10.10 1.10
CA VAL A 102 16.23 -10.22 1.47
C VAL A 102 16.42 -11.19 2.64
N ALA A 103 15.60 -11.09 3.68
CA ALA A 103 15.69 -11.99 4.84
C ALA A 103 15.39 -13.46 4.46
N LEU A 104 14.43 -13.67 3.54
CA LEU A 104 14.08 -14.99 3.02
C LEU A 104 15.25 -15.59 2.22
N ILE A 105 15.82 -14.85 1.27
CA ILE A 105 16.94 -15.33 0.44
C ILE A 105 18.19 -15.57 1.29
N SER A 106 18.40 -14.74 2.32
CA SER A 106 19.55 -14.89 3.23
C SER A 106 19.36 -16.00 4.26
N GLY A 107 18.19 -16.64 4.35
CA GLY A 107 17.88 -17.68 5.34
C GLY A 107 17.72 -17.18 6.78
N HIS A 108 17.62 -15.87 7.00
CA HIS A 108 17.51 -15.24 8.33
C HIS A 108 16.07 -14.75 8.62
N LEU A 109 15.08 -15.25 7.87
CA LEU A 109 13.70 -14.83 8.03
C LEU A 109 13.14 -15.30 9.38
N THR A 110 12.67 -14.34 10.19
CA THR A 110 12.03 -14.63 11.48
C THR A 110 10.55 -14.31 11.44
N VAL A 111 9.76 -15.04 12.23
CA VAL A 111 8.31 -14.80 12.37
C VAL A 111 8.04 -13.39 12.92
N VAL A 112 8.87 -12.94 13.86
CA VAL A 112 8.77 -11.59 14.44
C VAL A 112 8.93 -10.52 13.36
N GLN A 113 9.88 -10.69 12.44
CA GLN A 113 10.03 -9.77 11.32
C GLN A 113 8.77 -9.73 10.44
N ILE A 114 8.16 -10.88 10.16
CA ILE A 114 6.91 -10.94 9.38
C ILE A 114 5.79 -10.18 10.10
N TYR A 115 5.65 -10.34 11.42
CA TYR A 115 4.65 -9.64 12.22
C TYR A 115 4.82 -8.13 12.21
N VAL A 116 6.06 -7.66 12.43
CA VAL A 116 6.39 -6.23 12.40
C VAL A 116 6.12 -5.66 11.01
N VAL A 117 6.57 -6.33 9.96
CA VAL A 117 6.37 -5.85 8.59
C VAL A 117 4.88 -5.84 8.21
N ALA A 118 4.10 -6.84 8.60
CA ALA A 118 2.66 -6.86 8.34
C ALA A 118 1.94 -5.66 8.96
N PHE A 119 2.25 -5.33 10.22
CA PHE A 119 1.68 -4.17 10.89
C PHE A 119 2.13 -2.83 10.25
N VAL A 120 3.41 -2.71 9.90
CA VAL A 120 3.94 -1.50 9.27
C VAL A 120 3.36 -1.30 7.86
N MET A 121 3.24 -2.36 7.07
CA MET A 121 2.57 -2.29 5.77
C MET A 121 1.10 -1.91 5.92
N GLY A 122 0.39 -2.50 6.87
CA GLY A 122 -0.98 -2.12 7.20
C GLY A 122 -1.09 -0.63 7.54
N THR A 123 -0.11 -0.09 8.26
CA THR A 123 -0.06 1.35 8.59
C THR A 123 0.11 2.19 7.32
N PHE A 124 1.05 1.84 6.44
CA PHE A 124 1.21 2.54 5.16
C PHE A 124 0.01 2.43 4.23
N PHE A 125 -0.79 1.38 4.30
CA PHE A 125 -2.03 1.27 3.51
C PHE A 125 -3.14 2.21 4.00
N VAL A 126 -3.07 2.68 5.25
CA VAL A 126 -4.08 3.56 5.84
C VAL A 126 -3.82 5.03 5.52
N PHE A 127 -2.58 5.41 5.23
CA PHE A 127 -2.14 6.79 4.95
C PHE A 127 -1.87 7.03 3.46
#